data_AF-A0A7S3SEU1-F1
#
_entry.id   AF-A0A7S3SEU1-F1
#
_cell.length_a   1.000
_cell.length_b   1.000
_cell.length_c   1.000
_cell.angle_alpha   90.00
_cell.angle_beta   90.00
_cell.angle_gamma   90.00
#
_symmetry.space_group_name_H-M   'P 1'
#
loop_
_entity.id
_entity.type
_entity.pdbx_description
1 polymer ?
#
loop_
_entity_poly.entity_id
_entity_poly.type
_entity_poly.pdbx_seq_one_letter_code
_entity_poly.pdbx_strand_id
1 'polypeptide(L)'
;VIIRGLEKAKENNGKIARVLRFDEQRGRYDVQLETEAATVLAVRPQSLTQQTSVEVVGLENKPELNGNTGDIYNYDESAGRYLVLLQNPPTAVSLQRGSCLLRPGTPVVLTGLGKQQFNGQMAQIVSVDRPAARYVVRCQSGSEIKVKFENVLC
;
A
#
# COMPACT_ATOMS: atom_id res chain seq x y z
N VAL A 1 -2.06 3.81 -9.74
CA VAL A 1 -1.00 3.30 -8.82
C VAL A 1 0.24 4.12 -9.05
N ILE A 2 1.13 4.22 -8.07
CA ILE A 2 2.39 4.96 -8.20
C ILE A 2 3.56 3.99 -8.13
N ILE A 3 4.48 4.11 -9.06
CA ILE A 3 5.68 3.28 -9.12
C ILE A 3 6.69 3.77 -8.08
N ARG A 4 7.28 2.86 -7.32
CA ARG A 4 8.30 3.14 -6.29
C ARG A 4 9.36 2.05 -6.22
N GLY A 5 10.50 2.37 -5.62
CA GLY A 5 11.53 1.38 -5.26
C GLY A 5 12.19 0.64 -6.43
N LEU A 6 12.12 1.15 -7.66
CA LEU A 6 12.86 0.57 -8.78
C LEU A 6 14.32 1.01 -8.74
N GLU A 7 15.25 0.06 -8.56
CA GLU A 7 16.69 0.35 -8.51
C GLU A 7 17.33 0.51 -9.90
N LYS A 8 16.87 -0.29 -10.87
CA LYS A 8 17.43 -0.35 -12.24
C LYS A 8 16.74 0.60 -13.21
N ALA A 9 15.64 1.22 -12.81
CA ALA A 9 14.80 2.09 -13.63
C ALA A 9 14.24 3.23 -12.76
N LYS A 10 15.14 3.92 -12.05
CA LYS A 10 14.81 4.92 -11.01
C LYS A 10 14.01 6.10 -11.57
N GLU A 11 14.20 6.41 -12.85
CA GLU A 11 13.49 7.44 -13.59
C GLU A 11 11.97 7.22 -13.67
N ASN A 12 11.50 6.00 -13.40
CA ASN A 12 10.07 5.69 -13.36
C ASN A 12 9.46 5.78 -11.96
N ASN A 13 10.27 5.95 -10.91
CA ASN A 13 9.75 6.14 -9.55
C ASN A 13 9.00 7.48 -9.45
N GLY A 14 7.86 7.48 -8.74
CA GLY A 14 6.96 8.62 -8.61
C GLY A 14 5.97 8.80 -9.77
N LYS A 15 6.15 8.08 -10.89
CA LYS A 15 5.18 8.13 -12.01
C LYS A 15 3.90 7.38 -11.66
N ILE A 16 2.78 7.93 -12.13
CA ILE A 16 1.46 7.30 -12.04
C ILE A 16 1.27 6.34 -13.21
N ALA A 17 0.73 5.16 -12.90
CA ALA A 17 0.45 4.12 -13.86
C ALA A 17 -0.90 3.43 -13.58
N ARG A 18 -1.45 2.81 -14.63
CA ARG A 18 -2.61 1.92 -14.57
C ARG A 18 -2.16 0.47 -14.63
N VAL A 19 -2.66 -0.36 -13.72
CA VAL A 19 -2.44 -1.81 -13.79
C VAL A 19 -3.27 -2.38 -14.93
N LEU A 20 -2.63 -3.13 -15.83
CA LEU A 20 -3.30 -3.82 -16.93
C LEU A 20 -3.65 -5.25 -16.56
N ARG A 21 -2.67 -5.98 -16.01
CA ARG A 21 -2.81 -7.39 -15.60
C ARG A 21 -1.72 -7.79 -14.63
N PHE A 22 -1.92 -8.93 -13.97
CA PHE A 22 -0.88 -9.64 -13.23
C PHE A 22 -0.39 -10.83 -14.06
N ASP A 23 0.91 -10.92 -14.26
CA ASP A 23 1.60 -12.07 -14.84
C ASP A 23 2.02 -13.00 -13.70
N GLU A 24 1.27 -14.09 -13.50
CA GLU A 24 1.51 -15.06 -12.44
C GLU A 24 2.85 -15.79 -12.60
N GLN A 25 3.29 -16.05 -13.83
CA GLN A 25 4.55 -16.75 -14.09
C GLN A 25 5.75 -15.89 -13.69
N ARG A 26 5.68 -14.59 -13.94
CA ARG A 26 6.75 -13.63 -13.63
C ARG A 26 6.61 -13.02 -12.24
N GLY A 27 5.45 -13.17 -11.59
CA GLY A 27 5.12 -12.55 -10.33
C GLY A 27 5.12 -11.02 -10.40
N ARG A 28 4.65 -10.45 -11.51
CA ARG A 28 4.75 -9.02 -11.82
C ARG A 28 3.45 -8.46 -12.37
N TYR A 29 3.23 -7.17 -12.12
CA TYR A 29 2.20 -6.40 -12.79
C TYR A 29 2.75 -5.80 -14.08
N ASP A 30 1.99 -5.93 -15.16
CA ASP A 30 2.15 -5.07 -16.33
C ASP A 30 1.39 -3.76 -16.04
N VAL A 31 2.11 -2.65 -15.97
CA VAL A 31 1.56 -1.32 -15.70
C VAL A 31 1.86 -0.38 -16.86
N GLN A 32 0.84 0.38 -17.27
CA GLN A 32 0.94 1.40 -18.31
C GLN A 32 1.08 2.77 -17.67
N LEU A 33 2.12 3.52 -18.04
CA LEU A 33 2.30 4.90 -17.55
C LEU A 33 1.16 5.79 -18.06
N GLU A 34 0.60 6.63 -17.19
CA GLU A 34 -0.50 7.52 -17.58
C GLU A 34 -0.05 8.61 -18.56
N THR A 35 1.16 9.16 -18.37
CA THR A 35 1.72 10.22 -19.23
C THR A 35 2.39 9.70 -20.49
N GLU A 36 2.65 8.39 -20.57
CA GLU A 36 3.38 7.73 -21.66
C GLU A 36 2.65 6.43 -22.03
N ALA A 37 1.45 6.54 -22.61
CA ALA A 37 0.56 5.40 -22.82
C ALA A 37 1.15 4.26 -23.67
N ALA A 38 2.17 4.52 -24.49
CA ALA A 38 2.86 3.46 -25.24
C ALA A 38 3.83 2.62 -24.38
N THR A 39 4.17 3.08 -23.18
CA THR A 39 5.14 2.44 -22.28
C THR A 39 4.44 1.52 -21.28
N VAL A 40 4.74 0.22 -21.37
CA VAL A 40 4.31 -0.80 -20.40
C VAL A 40 5.52 -1.33 -19.65
N LEU A 41 5.44 -1.32 -18.32
CA LEU A 41 6.50 -1.76 -17.42
C LEU A 41 6.06 -3.02 -16.64
N ALA A 42 6.96 -3.98 -16.49
CA ALA A 42 6.75 -5.17 -15.66
C ALA A 42 7.35 -4.95 -14.26
N VAL A 43 6.52 -4.57 -13.30
CA VAL A 43 6.94 -4.19 -11.94
C VAL A 43 6.52 -5.22 -10.90
N ARG A 44 7.29 -5.36 -9.82
CA ARG A 44 6.90 -6.23 -8.71
C ARG A 44 5.76 -5.60 -7.91
N PRO A 45 4.89 -6.39 -7.26
CA PRO A 45 3.84 -5.86 -6.39
C PRO A 45 4.35 -4.86 -5.32
N GLN A 46 5.53 -5.10 -4.73
CA GLN A 46 6.09 -4.22 -3.70
C GLN A 46 6.46 -2.82 -4.23
N SER A 47 6.74 -2.73 -5.53
CA SER A 47 7.13 -1.51 -6.25
C SER A 47 5.94 -0.64 -6.65
N LEU A 48 4.75 -0.93 -6.17
CA LEU A 48 3.54 -0.16 -6.43
C LEU A 48 2.94 0.36 -5.13
N THR A 49 2.51 1.62 -5.15
CA THR A 49 1.60 2.20 -4.16
C THR A 49 0.22 2.30 -4.78
N GLN A 50 -0.78 1.66 -4.18
CA GLN A 50 -2.16 1.93 -4.59
C GLN A 50 -2.61 3.31 -4.10
N GLN A 51 -3.19 4.08 -5.02
CA GLN A 51 -3.91 5.29 -4.67
C GLN A 51 -5.29 4.88 -4.17
N THR A 52 -5.48 4.92 -2.86
CA THR A 52 -6.67 4.42 -2.20
C THR A 52 -6.97 5.22 -0.93
N SER A 53 -8.22 5.21 -0.50
CA SER A 53 -8.66 5.92 0.69
C SER A 53 -8.30 5.17 1.97
N VAL A 54 -7.93 5.93 3.00
CA VAL A 54 -7.59 5.44 4.33
C VAL A 54 -8.28 6.26 5.41
N GLU A 55 -8.46 5.66 6.58
CA GLU A 55 -8.77 6.37 7.82
C GLU A 55 -7.47 6.50 8.64
N VAL A 56 -7.22 7.68 9.19
CA VAL A 56 -6.07 7.91 10.06
C VAL A 56 -6.36 7.34 11.44
N VAL A 57 -5.43 6.54 11.99
CA VAL A 57 -5.59 5.91 13.30
C VAL A 57 -4.29 5.90 14.10
N GLY A 58 -4.39 5.79 15.42
CA GLY A 58 -3.26 5.50 16.30
C GLY A 58 -2.17 6.57 16.36
N LEU A 59 -2.46 7.83 15.97
CA LEU A 59 -1.55 8.94 16.20
C LEU A 59 -1.63 9.41 17.66
N GLU A 60 -0.50 9.38 18.35
CA GLU A 60 -0.39 9.86 19.74
C GLU A 60 -0.01 11.34 19.80
N ASN A 61 0.86 11.80 18.89
CA ASN A 61 1.35 13.18 18.87
C ASN A 61 0.38 14.18 18.22
N LYS A 62 -0.55 13.68 17.41
CA LYS A 62 -1.59 14.47 16.70
C LYS A 62 -2.92 13.73 16.73
N PRO A 63 -3.47 13.45 17.92
CA PRO A 63 -4.66 12.62 18.07
C PRO A 63 -5.90 13.21 17.38
N GLU A 64 -5.94 14.52 17.18
CA GLU A 64 -6.98 15.26 16.47
C GLU A 64 -7.12 14.87 14.99
N LEU A 65 -6.10 14.23 14.41
CA LEU A 65 -6.16 13.72 13.05
C LEU A 65 -6.76 12.32 12.97
N ASN A 66 -6.88 11.58 14.09
CA ASN A 66 -7.46 10.24 14.09
C ASN A 66 -8.95 10.29 13.75
N GLY A 67 -9.42 9.33 12.96
CA GLY A 67 -10.79 9.25 12.44
C GLY A 67 -11.00 10.03 11.14
N ASN A 68 -10.09 10.93 10.77
CA ASN A 68 -10.17 11.63 9.48
C ASN A 68 -9.86 10.68 8.32
N THR A 69 -10.53 10.91 7.19
CA THR A 69 -10.29 10.17 5.95
C THR A 69 -9.42 10.98 4.98
N GLY A 70 -8.63 10.25 4.19
CA GLY A 70 -7.79 10.84 3.15
C GLY A 70 -7.41 9.81 2.11
N ASP A 71 -6.83 10.30 1.02
CA ASP A 71 -6.40 9.47 -0.10
C ASP A 71 -4.87 9.40 -0.16
N ILE A 72 -4.33 8.18 -0.23
CA ILE A 72 -2.91 7.97 -0.46
C ILE A 72 -2.61 8.46 -1.88
N TYR A 73 -1.72 9.45 -1.98
CA TYR A 73 -1.28 10.00 -3.27
C TYR A 73 0.21 9.79 -3.51
N ASN A 74 0.98 9.26 -2.56
CA ASN A 74 2.36 8.83 -2.76
C ASN A 74 2.87 7.95 -1.60
N TYR A 75 4.09 7.44 -1.75
CA TYR A 75 4.86 6.79 -0.69
C TYR A 75 6.29 7.34 -0.67
N ASP A 76 6.70 7.84 0.48
CA ASP A 76 8.08 8.25 0.74
C ASP A 76 8.88 7.01 1.16
N GLU A 77 9.64 6.47 0.20
CA GLU A 77 10.48 5.29 0.41
C GLU A 77 11.56 5.53 1.47
N SER A 78 12.09 6.76 1.55
CA SER A 78 13.18 7.10 2.48
C SER A 78 12.70 7.15 3.93
N ALA A 79 11.48 7.65 4.15
CA ALA A 79 10.86 7.71 5.46
C ALA A 79 10.03 6.47 5.80
N GLY A 80 9.69 5.63 4.81
CA GLY A 80 8.77 4.50 4.96
C GLY A 80 7.33 4.92 5.26
N ARG A 81 6.88 6.04 4.68
CA ARG A 81 5.61 6.70 5.04
C ARG A 81 4.70 6.92 3.84
N TYR A 82 3.40 6.82 4.06
CA TYR A 82 2.40 7.25 3.08
C TYR A 82 2.28 8.77 3.08
N LEU A 83 2.21 9.36 1.89
CA LEU A 83 1.73 10.73 1.73
C LEU A 83 0.23 10.66 1.45
N VAL A 84 -0.53 11.27 2.35
CA VAL A 84 -2.00 11.22 2.36
C VAL A 84 -2.54 12.63 2.27
N LEU A 85 -3.50 12.84 1.37
CA LEU A 85 -4.28 14.08 1.32
C LEU A 85 -5.56 13.86 2.13
N LEU A 86 -5.64 14.45 3.32
CA LEU A 86 -6.86 14.43 4.12
C LEU A 86 -7.96 15.21 3.40
N GLN A 87 -9.22 14.81 3.58
CA GLN A 87 -10.34 15.40 2.84
C GLN A 87 -10.92 16.63 3.53
N ASN A 88 -10.92 16.70 4.86
CA ASN A 88 -11.60 17.75 5.63
C ASN A 88 -10.78 18.19 6.87
N PRO A 89 -10.06 19.32 6.82
CA PRO A 89 -9.75 20.11 5.63
C PRO A 89 -8.77 19.39 4.68
N PRO A 90 -8.70 19.79 3.40
CA PRO A 90 -7.65 19.36 2.48
C PRO A 90 -6.26 19.65 3.04
N THR A 91 -5.53 18.63 3.47
CA THR A 91 -4.20 18.79 4.07
C THR A 91 -3.32 17.59 3.75
N ALA A 92 -2.14 17.85 3.17
CA ALA A 92 -1.14 16.83 2.91
C ALA A 92 -0.41 16.48 4.21
N VAL A 93 -0.41 15.20 4.57
CA VAL A 93 0.28 14.66 5.75
C VAL A 93 1.13 13.46 5.37
N SER A 94 2.24 13.28 6.08
CA SER A 94 3.06 12.07 5.99
C SER A 94 2.75 11.16 7.17
N LEU A 95 2.35 9.91 6.93
CA LEU A 95 1.84 8.99 7.94
C LEU A 95 2.60 7.67 7.91
N GLN A 96 2.84 7.12 9.10
CA GLN A 96 3.32 5.73 9.25
C GLN A 96 2.29 4.78 8.64
N ARG A 97 2.74 3.68 8.06
CA ARG A 97 1.85 2.67 7.46
C ARG A 97 0.81 2.15 8.46
N GLY A 98 1.24 1.92 9.71
CA GLY A 98 0.35 1.47 10.79
C GLY A 98 -0.72 2.49 11.19
N SER A 99 -0.56 3.76 10.81
CA SER A 99 -1.54 4.83 11.06
C SER A 99 -2.50 5.07 9.90
N CYS A 100 -2.37 4.29 8.81
CA CYS A 100 -3.26 4.34 7.65
C CYS A 100 -4.12 3.07 7.63
N LEU A 101 -5.33 3.17 8.15
CA LEU A 101 -6.27 2.07 8.17
C LEU A 101 -6.88 1.88 6.77
N LEU A 102 -6.55 0.76 6.14
CA LEU A 102 -7.08 0.31 4.85
C LEU A 102 -8.41 -0.43 5.07
N ARG A 103 -9.31 -0.33 4.09
CA ARG A 103 -10.63 -0.96 4.16
C ARG A 103 -10.55 -2.47 3.87
N PRO A 104 -11.49 -3.28 4.39
CA PRO A 104 -11.70 -4.64 3.90
C PRO A 104 -11.87 -4.66 2.38
N GLY A 105 -11.34 -5.70 1.75
CA GLY A 105 -11.29 -5.85 0.29
C GLY A 105 -10.04 -5.26 -0.37
N THR A 106 -9.29 -4.38 0.31
CA THR A 106 -8.07 -3.78 -0.26
C THR A 106 -6.99 -4.86 -0.50
N PRO A 107 -6.44 -4.96 -1.72
CA PRO A 107 -5.28 -5.80 -2.00
C PRO A 107 -4.04 -5.18 -1.39
N VAL A 108 -3.19 -6.01 -0.78
CA VAL A 108 -1.97 -5.58 -0.11
C VAL A 108 -0.83 -6.54 -0.37
N VAL A 109 0.39 -6.07 -0.14
CA VAL A 109 1.60 -6.88 -0.08
C VAL A 109 2.07 -6.97 1.37
N LEU A 110 2.34 -8.19 1.82
CA LEU A 110 2.82 -8.45 3.17
C LEU A 110 4.31 -8.11 3.29
N THR A 111 4.71 -7.49 4.39
CA THR A 111 6.12 -7.14 4.64
C THR A 111 6.38 -7.00 6.14
N GLY A 112 7.65 -7.07 6.55
CA GLY A 112 8.06 -6.90 7.95
C GLY A 112 7.57 -8.00 8.90
N LEU A 113 7.07 -9.13 8.39
CA LEU A 113 6.62 -10.25 9.21
C LEU A 113 7.83 -11.07 9.69
N GLY A 114 7.78 -11.55 10.94
CA GLY A 114 8.78 -12.48 11.47
C GLY A 114 8.80 -13.83 10.73
N LYS A 115 7.64 -14.29 10.23
CA LYS A 115 7.53 -15.44 9.34
C LYS A 115 7.86 -15.02 7.91
N GLN A 116 9.16 -15.06 7.58
CA GLN A 116 9.72 -14.53 6.33
C GLN A 116 9.05 -15.06 5.05
N GLN A 117 8.55 -16.29 5.06
CA GLN A 117 7.87 -16.91 3.93
C GLN A 117 6.67 -16.11 3.38
N PHE A 118 6.03 -15.28 4.20
CA PHE A 118 4.89 -14.46 3.78
C PHE A 118 5.31 -13.10 3.21
N ASN A 119 6.52 -12.63 3.51
CA ASN A 119 6.98 -11.32 3.04
C ASN A 119 7.08 -11.31 1.52
N GLY A 120 6.56 -10.26 0.91
CA GLY A 120 6.44 -10.11 -0.54
C GLY A 120 5.23 -10.82 -1.16
N GLN A 121 4.49 -11.64 -0.42
CA GLN A 121 3.26 -12.25 -0.95
C GLN A 121 2.12 -11.22 -1.00
N MET A 122 1.25 -11.37 -1.99
CA MET A 122 0.01 -10.60 -2.06
C MET A 122 -1.05 -11.22 -1.16
N ALA A 123 -1.92 -10.39 -0.63
CA ALA A 123 -3.06 -10.79 0.17
C ALA A 123 -4.21 -9.78 0.00
N GLN A 124 -5.39 -10.14 0.46
CA GLN A 124 -6.53 -9.24 0.55
C GLN A 124 -6.93 -9.06 2.01
N ILE A 125 -7.21 -7.81 2.43
CA ILE A 125 -7.76 -7.56 3.78
C ILE A 125 -9.17 -8.14 3.84
N VAL A 126 -9.41 -9.07 4.77
CA VAL A 126 -10.72 -9.68 5.00
C VAL A 126 -11.48 -8.90 6.06
N SER A 127 -10.81 -8.55 7.16
CA SER A 127 -11.40 -7.80 8.26
C SER A 127 -10.37 -7.02 9.07
N VAL A 128 -10.86 -6.08 9.88
CA VAL A 128 -10.06 -5.19 10.71
C VAL A 128 -10.36 -5.48 12.18
N ASP A 129 -9.34 -5.88 12.93
CA ASP A 129 -9.34 -6.05 14.38
C ASP A 129 -8.71 -4.79 15.01
N ARG A 130 -9.54 -3.75 15.21
CA ARG A 130 -9.10 -2.45 15.72
C ARG A 130 -8.48 -2.53 17.11
N PRO A 131 -9.08 -3.24 18.11
CA PRO A 131 -8.48 -3.36 19.43
C PRO A 131 -7.08 -4.00 19.41
N ALA A 132 -6.84 -4.96 18.51
CA ALA A 132 -5.54 -5.60 18.37
C ALA A 132 -4.59 -4.89 17.39
N ALA A 133 -5.01 -3.79 16.75
CA ALA A 133 -4.31 -3.10 15.67
C ALA A 133 -3.82 -4.04 14.55
N ARG A 134 -4.70 -4.97 14.13
CA ARG A 134 -4.38 -6.04 13.18
C ARG A 134 -5.43 -6.19 12.07
N TYR A 135 -4.98 -6.60 10.90
CA TYR A 135 -5.81 -7.14 9.84
C TYR A 135 -5.89 -8.66 9.95
N VAL A 136 -7.03 -9.23 9.59
CA VAL A 136 -7.08 -10.59 9.03
C VAL A 136 -6.92 -10.43 7.52
N VAL A 137 -5.95 -11.11 6.94
CA VAL A 137 -5.66 -11.07 5.51
C VAL A 137 -5.72 -12.48 4.92
N ARG A 138 -6.28 -12.62 3.72
CA ARG A 138 -6.28 -13.86 2.95
C ARG A 138 -5.13 -13.85 1.97
N CYS A 139 -4.16 -14.75 2.17
CA CYS A 139 -3.02 -14.94 1.28
C CYS A 139 -3.45 -15.60 -0.05
N GLN A 140 -2.58 -15.54 -1.05
CA GLN A 140 -2.80 -16.20 -2.35
C GLN A 140 -3.05 -17.71 -2.26
N SER A 141 -2.50 -18.38 -1.24
CA SER A 141 -2.75 -19.80 -0.97
C SER A 141 -4.18 -20.09 -0.46
N GLY A 142 -4.97 -19.05 -0.18
CA GLY A 142 -6.27 -19.14 0.46
C GLY A 142 -6.22 -19.13 1.99
N SER A 143 -5.04 -19.26 2.62
CA SER A 143 -4.91 -19.20 4.08
C SER A 143 -5.15 -17.80 4.62
N GLU A 144 -5.83 -17.70 5.76
CA GLU A 144 -5.99 -16.43 6.47
C GLU A 144 -5.01 -16.32 7.65
N ILE A 145 -4.37 -15.15 7.77
CA ILE A 145 -3.44 -14.85 8.86
C ILE A 145 -3.74 -13.48 9.48
N LYS A 146 -3.36 -13.30 10.75
CA LYS A 146 -3.42 -12.01 11.43
C LYS A 146 -2.08 -11.27 11.31
N VAL A 147 -2.11 -10.03 10.84
CA VAL A 147 -0.92 -9.18 10.68
C VAL A 147 -1.18 -7.79 11.23
N LYS A 148 -0.17 -7.10 11.77
CA LYS A 148 -0.32 -5.72 12.23
C LYS A 148 -0.62 -4.79 11.06
N PHE A 149 -1.24 -3.64 11.34
CA PHE A 149 -1.46 -2.60 10.32
C PHE A 149 -0.16 -2.16 9.63
N GLU A 150 0.93 -2.06 10.39
CA GLU A 150 2.27 -1.70 9.88
C GLU A 150 2.93 -2.77 9.01
N ASN A 151 2.34 -3.96 8.84
CA ASN A 151 2.95 -5.09 8.11
C ASN A 151 2.32 -5.34 6.72
N VAL A 152 1.52 -4.39 6.25
CA VAL A 152 0.96 -4.41 4.90
C VAL A 152 1.38 -3.16 4.11
N LEU A 153 1.53 -3.31 2.80
CA LEU A 153 1.67 -2.22 1.84
C LEU A 153 0.47 -2.27 0.89
N CYS A 154 -0.24 -1.16 0.72
CA CYS A 154 -1.11 -0.99 -0.44
C CYS A 154 -0.29 -0.77 -1.73
#